data_AF-A0A931T1Q1-F1
#
_entry.id   AF-A0A931T1Q1-F1
#
_cell.length_a   1.000
_cell.length_b   1.000
_cell.length_c   1.000
_cell.angle_alpha   90.00
_cell.angle_beta   90.00
_cell.angle_gamma   90.00
#
_symmetry.space_group_name_H-M   'P 1'
#
loop_
_entity.id
_entity.type
_entity.pdbx_description
1 polymer ?
#
loop_
_entity_poly.entity_id
_entity_poly.type
_entity_poly.pdbx_seq_one_letter_code
_entity_poly.pdbx_strand_id
1 'polypeptide(L)' 'MAKKLGRTFVITVEIDPPRGAHDRRELDGCRRLKDAGVDTIDVADNPMARLRMSPSKSALPGSPWID' A
#
# COMPACT_ATOMS: atom_id res chain seq x y z
N MET A 1 -11.17 3.76 -4.14
CA MET A 1 -11.45 5.21 -4.07
C MET A 1 -12.70 5.66 -4.85
N ALA A 2 -12.76 5.47 -6.18
CA ALA A 2 -13.79 6.08 -7.05
C ALA A 2 -15.26 5.86 -6.60
N LYS A 3 -15.58 4.68 -6.04
CA LYS A 3 -16.93 4.36 -5.55
C LYS A 3 -17.37 5.14 -4.30
N LYS A 4 -16.42 5.74 -3.56
CA LYS A 4 -16.67 6.43 -2.27
C LYS A 4 -16.55 7.96 -2.38
N LEU A 5 -15.79 8.47 -3.35
CA LEU A 5 -15.53 9.90 -3.51
C LEU A 5 -16.83 10.69 -3.73
N GLY A 6 -17.02 11.77 -2.96
CA GLY A 6 -18.24 12.60 -2.99
C GLY A 6 -19.48 11.96 -2.37
N ARG A 7 -19.37 10.74 -1.81
CA ARG A 7 -20.49 10.00 -1.20
C ARG A 7 -20.26 9.76 0.29
N THR A 8 -19.02 9.48 0.69
CA THR A 8 -18.63 9.28 2.08
C THR A 8 -17.32 10.00 2.36
N PHE A 9 -17.00 10.19 3.64
CA PHE A 9 -15.65 10.56 4.03
C PHE A 9 -14.68 9.45 3.59
N VAL A 10 -13.50 9.84 3.10
CA VAL A 10 -12.48 8.92 2.57
C VAL A 10 -11.17 9.17 3.30
N ILE A 11 -10.54 8.10 3.78
CA ILE A 11 -9.24 8.11 4.45
C ILE A 11 -8.24 7.37 3.57
N THR A 12 -7.18 8.09 3.16
CA THR A 12 -6.09 7.54 2.37
C THR A 12 -4.78 7.62 3.16
N VAL A 13 -3.90 6.63 3.00
CA VAL A 13 -2.56 6.63 3.61
C VAL A 13 -1.53 6.45 2.51
N GLU A 14 -0.52 7.32 2.48
CA GLU A 14 0.68 7.13 1.66
C GLU A 14 1.77 6.48 2.52
N ILE A 15 2.45 5.47 1.98
CA ILE A 15 3.59 4.83 2.61
C ILE A 15 4.83 4.97 1.75
N ASP A 16 5.98 5.03 2.41
CA ASP A 16 7.25 4.75 1.75
C ASP A 16 7.26 3.29 1.28
N PRO A 17 7.88 2.97 0.14
CA PRO A 17 7.99 1.58 -0.29
C PRO A 17 8.86 0.77 0.67
N PRO A 18 8.64 -0.56 0.68
CA PRO A 18 9.34 -1.48 1.55
C PRO A 18 10.85 -1.40 1.34
N ARG A 19 11.60 -1.60 2.43
CA ARG A 19 13.06 -1.58 2.40
C ARG A 19 13.61 -2.97 2.11
N GLY A 20 14.28 -3.13 0.98
CA GLY A 20 14.91 -4.38 0.55
C GLY A 20 13.90 -5.38 -0.03
N ALA A 21 14.32 -6.64 -0.12
CA ALA A 21 13.55 -7.70 -0.78
C ALA A 21 12.46 -8.36 0.11
N HIS A 22 12.31 -7.90 1.36
CA HIS A 22 11.35 -8.46 2.31
C HIS A 22 10.34 -7.39 2.72
N ASP A 23 9.10 -7.59 2.33
CA ASP A 23 7.96 -6.67 2.47
C ASP A 23 7.00 -7.05 3.61
N ARG A 24 7.33 -8.09 4.40
CA ARG A 24 6.43 -8.64 5.42
C ARG A 24 5.98 -7.59 6.45
N ARG A 25 6.88 -6.72 6.90
CA ARG A 25 6.57 -5.70 7.91
C ARG A 25 5.60 -4.66 7.35
N GLU A 26 5.82 -4.24 6.12
CA GLU A 26 4.99 -3.29 5.40
C GLU A 26 3.61 -3.88 5.10
N LEU A 27 3.55 -5.15 4.67
CA LEU A 27 2.28 -5.86 4.48
C LEU A 27 1.47 -6.00 5.78
N ASP A 28 2.13 -6.31 6.90
CA ASP A 28 1.48 -6.33 8.22
C ASP A 28 0.96 -4.94 8.62
N GLY A 29 1.73 -3.89 8.31
CA GLY A 29 1.31 -2.50 8.49
C GLY A 29 0.05 -2.17 7.68
N CYS A 30 0.04 -2.48 6.39
CA CYS A 30 -1.10 -2.29 5.51
C CYS A 30 -2.35 -3.02 6.03
N ARG A 31 -2.17 -4.22 6.57
CA ARG A 31 -3.27 -5.01 7.13
C ARG A 31 -3.87 -4.36 8.38
N ARG A 32 -3.04 -3.83 9.28
CA ARG A 32 -3.51 -3.03 10.43
C ARG A 32 -4.22 -1.75 10.01
N LEU A 33 -3.73 -1.08 8.97
CA LEU A 33 -4.39 0.11 8.40
C LEU A 33 -5.77 -0.22 7.83
N LYS A 34 -5.90 -1.37 7.16
CA LYS A 34 -7.20 -1.88 6.71
C LYS A 34 -8.17 -2.06 7.87
N ASP A 35 -7.72 -2.76 8.91
CA ASP A 35 -8.53 -3.08 10.09
C ASP A 35 -8.94 -1.80 10.85
N ALA A 36 -8.13 -0.73 10.75
CA ALA A 36 -8.42 0.60 11.28
C ALA A 36 -9.39 1.43 10.42
N GLY A 37 -9.79 0.95 9.23
CA GLY A 37 -10.76 1.63 8.36
C GLY A 37 -10.16 2.53 7.28
N VAL A 38 -8.88 2.38 6.93
CA VAL A 38 -8.29 3.08 5.77
C VAL A 38 -8.92 2.56 4.47
N ASP A 39 -9.31 3.47 3.58
CA ASP A 39 -9.99 3.14 2.33
C ASP A 39 -9.01 2.73 1.22
N THR A 40 -7.85 3.38 1.16
CA THR A 40 -6.80 3.09 0.17
C THR A 40 -5.42 3.39 0.71
N ILE A 41 -4.44 2.59 0.29
CA ILE A 41 -3.02 2.80 0.57
C ILE A 41 -2.30 3.04 -0.75
N ASP A 42 -1.51 4.10 -0.82
CA ASP A 42 -0.66 4.43 -1.95
C ASP A 42 0.82 4.32 -1.56
N VAL A 43 1.69 4.02 -2.53
CA VAL A 43 3.12 3.86 -2.30
C VAL A 43 3.87 4.96 -3.04
N ALA A 44 4.70 5.72 -2.31
CA ALA A 44 5.42 6.85 -2.89
C ALA A 44 6.42 6.43 -3.99
N ASP A 45 6.38 7.10 -5.14
CA ASP A 45 7.18 6.81 -6.34
C ASP A 45 8.44 7.69 -6.51
N ASN A 46 9.11 8.06 -5.40
CA ASN A 46 10.27 8.95 -5.44
C ASN A 46 11.62 8.22 -5.74
N PRO A 47 12.72 8.93 -6.05
CA PRO A 47 14.01 8.30 -6.35
C PRO A 47 14.56 7.42 -5.21
N MET A 48 14.32 7.80 -3.94
CA MET A 48 14.71 6.97 -2.79
C MET A 48 13.86 5.71 -2.68
N ALA A 49 12.62 5.79 -3.14
CA ALA A 49 11.66 4.70 -3.15
C ALA A 49 12.12 3.52 -4.04
N ARG A 50 12.64 3.81 -5.24
CA ARG A 50 13.28 2.79 -6.11
C ARG A 50 14.53 2.15 -5.50
N LEU A 51 15.26 2.88 -4.67
CA LEU A 51 16.43 2.35 -3.98
C LEU A 51 16.03 1.40 -2.84
N ARG A 52 14.84 1.63 -2.25
CA ARG A 52 14.27 0.79 -1.19
C ARG A 52 13.63 -0.46 -1.76
N MET A 53 12.90 -0.34 -2.87
CA MET A 53 12.25 -1.47 -3.54
C MET A 53 13.15 -2.03 -4.65
N SER A 54 13.90 -3.11 -4.36
CA SER A 54 14.54 -3.88 -5.42
C SER A 54 13.45 -4.58 -6.27
N PRO A 55 13.52 -4.59 -7.62
CA PRO A 55 12.41 -5.02 -8.49
C PRO A 55 12.10 -6.53 -8.46
N SER A 56 12.57 -7.27 -7.46
CA SER A 56 12.31 -8.69 -7.30
C SER A 56 11.02 -8.95 -6.50
N LYS A 57 9.91 -9.02 -7.23
CA LYS A 57 8.78 -9.96 -7.04
C LYS A 57 8.18 -10.08 -5.62
N SER A 58 7.15 -9.27 -5.35
CA SER A 58 6.06 -9.60 -4.41
C SER A 58 4.74 -8.93 -4.84
N ALA A 59 4.07 -9.49 -5.84
CA ALA A 59 2.63 -9.31 -6.01
C ALA A 59 2.08 -10.72 -6.25
N LEU A 60 1.60 -11.34 -5.17
CA LEU A 60 0.92 -12.64 -5.27
C LEU A 60 -0.47 -12.40 -5.90
N PRO A 61 -0.90 -13.25 -6.85
CA PRO A 61 -2.27 -13.22 -7.37
C PRO A 61 -3.28 -13.40 -6.22
N GLY A 62 -4.28 -12.51 -6.13
CA GLY A 62 -5.33 -12.54 -5.08
C GLY A 62 -5.13 -11.54 -3.93
N SER A 63 -4.23 -10.56 -4.08
CA SER A 63 -4.06 -9.49 -3.10
C SER A 63 -5.32 -8.61 -3.03
N PRO A 64 -5.94 -8.42 -1.85
CA PRO A 64 -7.19 -7.66 -1.67
C PRO A 64 -7.03 -6.13 -1.85
N TRP A 65 -5.93 -5.71 -2.48
CA TRP A 65 -5.51 -4.33 -2.67
C TRP A 65 -5.46 -3.91 -4.15
N ILE A 66 -5.62 -4.85 -5.10
CA ILE A 66 -5.55 -4.58 -6.55
C ILE A 66 -6.94 -4.54 -7.21
N ASP A 67 -8.02 -4.82 -6.47
CA ASP A 67 -9.41 -4.86 -6.98
C ASP A 67 -10.26 -3.63 -6.61
#